data_AF-D7CG63-F1
#
_entry.id   AF-D7CG63-F1
#
_cell.length_a   1.000
_cell.length_b   1.000
_cell.length_c   1.000
_cell.angle_alpha   90.00
_cell.angle_beta   90.00
_cell.angle_gamma   90.00
#
_symmetry.space_group_name_H-M   'P 1'
#
loop_
_entity.id
_entity.type
_entity.pdbx_description
1 polymer ?
#
loop_
_entity_poly.entity_id
_entity_poly.type
_entity_poly.pdbx_seq_one_letter_code
_entity_poly.pdbx_strand_id
1 'polypeptide(L)'
;MVRLETRPANQEGRGQVTLRDLVRQALRMRPDRLVVGEVRGPEVTDLLGALNTGHEGGCGTVHANTAADVPARLEALGSTAGLDRAALHSQLAAALSVVIHLVRDRGGRRKIAELHVLDRDRAGYVTTVPAAVWSPEGFGRAAGWDRLQRLCVRGGGAA
;
A
#
# COMPACT_ATOMS: atom_id res chain seq x y z
N MET A 1 -17.24 9.85 -6.86
CA MET A 1 -16.23 9.78 -5.78
C MET A 1 -16.93 9.96 -4.44
N VAL A 2 -16.75 9.03 -3.51
CA VAL A 2 -17.23 9.16 -2.12
C VAL A 2 -16.02 9.36 -1.20
N ARG A 3 -16.11 10.27 -0.24
CA ARG A 3 -15.07 10.54 0.75
C ARG A 3 -15.59 10.15 2.13
N LEU A 4 -14.77 9.42 2.87
CA LEU A 4 -15.06 8.96 4.22
C LEU A 4 -13.93 9.46 5.13
N GLU A 5 -14.30 9.93 6.31
CA GLU A 5 -13.35 10.48 7.28
C GLU A 5 -13.55 9.84 8.66
N THR A 6 -12.44 9.59 9.34
CA THR A 6 -12.46 9.03 10.69
C THR A 6 -12.96 10.07 11.67
N ARG A 7 -13.68 9.64 12.70
CA ARG A 7 -14.18 10.52 13.75
C ARG A 7 -13.72 10.00 15.12
N PRO A 8 -13.07 10.82 15.96
CA PRO A 8 -12.78 10.42 17.33
C PRO A 8 -14.08 10.29 18.14
N ALA A 9 -14.01 9.62 19.28
CA ALA A 9 -15.11 9.60 20.23
C ALA A 9 -15.41 11.01 20.75
N ASN A 10 -16.68 11.28 21.08
CA ASN A 10 -17.06 12.47 21.85
C ASN A 10 -16.58 12.36 23.31
N GLN A 11 -16.82 13.38 24.12
CA GLN A 11 -16.41 13.40 25.54
C GLN A 11 -17.01 12.25 26.37
N GLU A 12 -18.10 11.63 25.89
CA GLU A 12 -18.77 10.49 26.53
C GLU A 12 -18.25 9.13 26.02
N GLY A 13 -17.19 9.12 25.19
CA GLY A 13 -16.64 7.89 24.60
C GLY A 13 -17.48 7.31 23.45
N ARG A 14 -18.46 8.06 22.93
CA ARG A 14 -19.40 7.59 21.89
C ARG A 14 -19.11 8.16 20.51
N GLY A 15 -19.57 7.45 19.49
CA GLY A 15 -19.56 7.92 18.11
C GLY A 15 -18.20 7.86 17.42
N GLN A 16 -17.23 7.11 17.96
CA GLN A 16 -15.98 6.84 17.27
C GLN A 16 -16.25 6.13 15.93
N VAL A 17 -15.54 6.56 14.89
CA VAL A 17 -15.51 5.90 13.58
C VAL A 17 -14.05 5.72 13.21
N THR A 18 -13.59 4.47 13.26
CA THR A 18 -12.20 4.12 12.96
C THR A 18 -11.99 3.94 11.47
N LEU A 19 -10.72 3.96 11.03
CA LEU A 19 -10.40 3.69 9.63
C LEU A 19 -10.85 2.29 9.21
N ARG A 20 -10.78 1.33 10.13
CA ARG A 20 -11.29 -0.03 9.96
C ARG A 20 -12.79 -0.05 9.66
N ASP A 21 -13.57 0.75 10.38
CA ASP A 21 -15.01 0.87 10.14
C ASP A 21 -15.29 1.43 8.73
N LEU A 22 -14.54 2.45 8.33
CA LEU A 22 -14.68 3.09 7.02
C LEU A 22 -14.31 2.15 5.87
N VAL A 23 -13.22 1.38 5.98
CA VAL A 23 -12.84 0.40 4.96
C VAL A 23 -13.93 -0.65 4.81
N ARG A 24 -14.45 -1.19 5.91
CA ARG A 24 -15.56 -2.16 5.88
C ARG A 24 -16.83 -1.58 5.30
N GLN A 25 -17.18 -0.33 5.60
CA GLN A 25 -18.32 0.32 4.97
C GLN A 25 -18.09 0.57 3.49
N ALA A 26 -16.91 1.04 3.09
CA ALA A 26 -16.58 1.27 1.70
C ALA A 26 -16.74 -0.02 0.87
N LEU A 27 -16.29 -1.16 1.39
CA LEU A 27 -16.45 -2.47 0.75
C LEU A 27 -17.92 -2.87 0.50
N ARG A 28 -18.86 -2.43 1.33
CA ARG A 28 -20.30 -2.67 1.14
C ARG A 28 -20.91 -1.81 0.04
N MET A 29 -20.21 -0.76 -0.38
CA MET A 29 -20.63 0.13 -1.45
C MET A 29 -20.19 -0.34 -2.84
N ARG A 30 -19.52 -1.52 -2.93
CA ARG A 30 -18.94 -2.07 -4.17
C ARG A 30 -18.13 -1.02 -4.96
N PRO A 31 -17.06 -0.47 -4.36
CA PRO A 31 -16.28 0.54 -5.05
C PRO A 31 -15.48 -0.08 -6.20
N ASP A 32 -15.31 0.63 -7.31
CA ASP A 32 -14.37 0.18 -8.35
C ASP A 32 -12.92 0.36 -7.89
N ARG A 33 -12.68 1.43 -7.11
CA ARG A 33 -11.37 1.78 -6.55
C ARG A 33 -11.45 2.09 -5.06
N LEU A 34 -10.55 1.48 -4.27
CA LEU A 34 -10.39 1.81 -2.85
C LEU A 34 -9.08 2.54 -2.60
N VAL A 35 -9.16 3.75 -2.05
CA VAL A 35 -7.99 4.54 -1.66
C VAL A 35 -8.01 4.78 -0.16
N VAL A 36 -7.02 4.24 0.55
CA VAL A 36 -6.86 4.42 1.99
C VAL A 36 -5.80 5.48 2.26
N GLY A 37 -6.19 6.53 2.99
CA GLY A 37 -5.33 7.68 3.26
C GLY A 37 -3.98 7.29 3.84
N GLU A 38 -3.97 6.67 5.03
CA GLU A 38 -2.74 6.17 5.67
C GLU A 38 -3.08 5.00 6.60
N VAL A 39 -2.41 3.88 6.42
CA VAL A 39 -2.53 2.70 7.28
C VAL A 39 -1.57 2.82 8.47
N ARG A 40 -2.14 2.75 9.67
CA ARG A 40 -1.47 2.95 10.96
C ARG A 40 -1.69 1.81 11.95
N GLY A 41 -2.62 0.89 11.68
CA GLY A 41 -2.89 -0.24 12.56
C GLY A 41 -3.68 -1.38 11.90
N PRO A 42 -4.69 -1.94 12.59
CA PRO A 42 -5.31 -3.21 12.21
C PRO A 42 -6.08 -3.19 10.89
N GLU A 43 -6.43 -2.02 10.38
CA GLU A 43 -7.05 -1.82 9.08
C GLU A 43 -6.18 -2.30 7.90
N VAL A 44 -4.89 -2.59 8.12
CA VAL A 44 -4.03 -3.24 7.13
C VAL A 44 -4.64 -4.55 6.63
N THR A 45 -5.31 -5.30 7.51
CA THR A 45 -5.95 -6.58 7.16
C THR A 45 -7.15 -6.38 6.26
N ASP A 46 -8.00 -5.40 6.57
CA ASP A 46 -9.16 -5.05 5.78
C ASP A 46 -8.74 -4.45 4.43
N LEU A 47 -7.65 -3.66 4.36
CA LEU A 47 -7.09 -3.15 3.12
C LEU A 47 -6.55 -4.29 2.23
N LEU A 48 -5.73 -5.19 2.77
CA LEU A 48 -5.20 -6.31 1.98
C LEU A 48 -6.31 -7.24 1.51
N GLY A 49 -7.32 -7.50 2.36
CA GLY A 49 -8.52 -8.25 1.98
C GLY A 49 -9.31 -7.56 0.87
N ALA A 50 -9.47 -6.24 0.93
CA ALA A 50 -10.12 -5.46 -0.11
C ALA A 50 -9.40 -5.59 -1.47
N LEU A 51 -8.08 -5.44 -1.47
CA LEU A 51 -7.25 -5.53 -2.66
C LEU A 51 -7.27 -6.94 -3.28
N ASN A 52 -7.42 -7.99 -2.47
CA ASN A 52 -7.48 -9.38 -2.94
C ASN A 52 -8.87 -9.83 -3.43
N THR A 53 -9.95 -9.10 -3.13
CA THR A 53 -11.34 -9.53 -3.41
C THR A 53 -11.95 -8.97 -4.70
N GLY A 54 -11.11 -8.55 -5.65
CA GLY A 54 -11.57 -8.21 -7.00
C GLY A 54 -12.06 -6.78 -7.19
N HIS A 55 -11.60 -5.83 -6.37
CA HIS A 55 -11.74 -4.41 -6.69
C HIS A 55 -10.81 -4.08 -7.89
N GLU A 56 -11.30 -3.33 -8.89
CA GLU A 56 -10.54 -2.98 -10.11
C GLU A 56 -9.27 -2.14 -9.84
N GLY A 57 -9.05 -1.81 -8.57
CA GLY A 57 -7.74 -1.62 -7.98
C GLY A 57 -7.84 -0.77 -6.73
N GLY A 58 -6.70 -0.51 -6.11
CA GLY A 58 -6.67 0.37 -4.96
C GLY A 58 -5.27 0.77 -4.59
N CYS A 59 -5.17 1.70 -3.66
CA CYS A 59 -3.91 2.08 -3.08
C CYS A 59 -4.08 2.50 -1.63
N GLY A 60 -2.99 2.43 -0.88
CA GLY A 60 -2.90 2.97 0.45
C GLY A 60 -1.56 3.66 0.63
N THR A 61 -1.46 4.54 1.62
CA THR A 61 -0.14 5.00 2.07
C THR A 61 0.22 4.35 3.40
N VAL A 62 1.52 4.18 3.63
CA VAL A 62 2.08 3.70 4.89
C VAL A 62 3.38 4.47 5.13
N HIS A 63 3.65 4.78 6.38
CA HIS A 63 4.90 5.45 6.74
C HIS A 63 6.06 4.43 6.75
N ALA A 64 7.05 4.63 5.89
CA ALA A 64 8.28 3.85 5.81
C ALA A 64 9.46 4.76 5.44
N ASN A 65 10.65 4.45 5.99
CA ASN A 65 11.86 5.25 5.73
C ASN A 65 12.42 4.99 4.33
N THR A 66 12.23 3.79 3.80
CA THR A 66 12.61 3.40 2.43
C THR A 66 11.53 2.53 1.80
N ALA A 67 11.59 2.33 0.48
CA ALA A 67 10.72 1.37 -0.21
C ALA A 67 11.03 -0.09 0.19
N ALA A 68 12.26 -0.38 0.62
CA ALA A 68 12.69 -1.69 1.11
C ALA A 68 12.08 -2.05 2.47
N ASP A 69 11.75 -1.06 3.29
CA ASP A 69 11.18 -1.26 4.63
C ASP A 69 9.68 -1.56 4.62
N VAL A 70 8.99 -1.38 3.49
CA VAL A 70 7.53 -1.52 3.40
C VAL A 70 7.04 -2.91 3.82
N PRO A 71 7.63 -4.04 3.37
CA PRO A 71 7.22 -5.36 3.84
C PRO A 71 7.36 -5.52 5.35
N ALA A 72 8.48 -5.10 5.95
CA ALA A 72 8.69 -5.15 7.40
C ALA A 72 7.70 -4.25 8.17
N ARG A 73 7.36 -3.09 7.61
CA ARG A 73 6.34 -2.21 8.20
C ARG A 73 4.96 -2.84 8.18
N LEU A 74 4.60 -3.51 7.09
CA LEU A 74 3.34 -4.24 6.98
C LEU A 74 3.34 -5.47 7.88
N GLU A 75 4.48 -6.14 8.11
CA GLU A 75 4.65 -7.21 9.11
C GLU A 75 4.29 -6.73 10.51
N ALA A 76 4.86 -5.60 10.94
CA ALA A 76 4.55 -5.02 12.24
C ALA A 76 3.06 -4.69 12.38
N LEU A 77 2.45 -4.07 11.35
CA LEU A 77 1.03 -3.73 11.35
C LEU A 77 0.14 -4.99 11.36
N GLY A 78 0.45 -5.97 10.52
CA GLY A 78 -0.26 -7.24 10.42
C GLY A 78 -0.22 -8.03 11.72
N SER A 79 0.94 -8.03 12.40
CA SER A 79 1.10 -8.69 13.71
C SER A 79 0.17 -8.09 14.76
N THR A 80 0.04 -6.77 14.84
CA THR A 80 -0.91 -6.11 15.76
C THR A 80 -2.38 -6.39 15.42
N ALA A 81 -2.65 -6.82 14.18
CA ALA A 81 -3.96 -7.22 13.72
C ALA A 81 -4.25 -8.73 13.85
N GLY A 82 -3.30 -9.51 14.38
CA GLY A 82 -3.43 -10.96 14.57
C GLY A 82 -3.12 -11.81 13.33
N LEU A 83 -2.50 -11.23 12.29
CA LEU A 83 -1.96 -12.02 11.18
C LEU A 83 -0.56 -12.54 11.54
N ASP A 84 -0.35 -13.83 11.31
CA ASP A 84 1.01 -14.35 11.27
C ASP A 84 1.76 -13.84 10.03
N ARG A 85 3.09 -13.97 10.08
CA ARG A 85 3.99 -13.47 9.04
C ARG A 85 3.70 -14.12 7.67
N ALA A 86 3.45 -15.42 7.62
CA ALA A 86 3.24 -16.13 6.36
C ALA A 86 1.91 -15.74 5.71
N ALA A 87 0.84 -15.64 6.50
CA ALA A 87 -0.47 -15.18 6.09
C ALA A 87 -0.40 -13.75 5.54
N LEU A 88 0.30 -12.85 6.23
CA LEU A 88 0.50 -11.49 5.75
C LEU A 88 1.22 -11.46 4.40
N HIS A 89 2.34 -12.17 4.26
CA HIS A 89 3.10 -12.18 3.00
C HIS A 89 2.33 -12.81 1.84
N SER A 90 1.50 -13.82 2.14
CA SER A 90 0.57 -14.38 1.16
C SER A 90 -0.43 -13.33 0.67
N GLN A 91 -1.06 -12.59 1.59
CA GLN A 91 -2.00 -11.51 1.27
C GLN A 91 -1.31 -10.37 0.51
N LEU A 92 -0.12 -9.97 0.96
CA LEU A 92 0.65 -8.85 0.41
C LEU A 92 1.05 -9.09 -1.05
N ALA A 93 1.53 -10.29 -1.35
CA ALA A 93 1.98 -10.67 -2.68
C ALA A 93 0.84 -10.73 -3.72
N ALA A 94 -0.39 -11.01 -3.26
CA ALA A 94 -1.58 -11.00 -4.10
C ALA A 94 -2.15 -9.58 -4.26
N ALA A 95 -2.05 -8.75 -3.21
CA ALA A 95 -2.71 -7.45 -3.13
C ALA A 95 -1.92 -6.32 -3.81
N LEU A 96 -0.60 -6.34 -3.72
CA LEU A 96 0.25 -5.22 -4.13
C LEU A 96 1.13 -5.57 -5.34
N SER A 97 1.38 -4.58 -6.18
CA SER A 97 2.21 -4.73 -7.39
C SER A 97 3.41 -3.79 -7.39
N VAL A 98 3.24 -2.56 -6.89
CA VAL A 98 4.24 -1.49 -6.93
C VAL A 98 4.22 -0.73 -5.61
N VAL A 99 5.40 -0.33 -5.15
CA VAL A 99 5.61 0.63 -4.07
C VAL A 99 6.18 1.91 -4.66
N ILE A 100 5.54 3.04 -4.37
CA ILE A 100 6.02 4.37 -4.76
C ILE A 100 6.50 5.07 -3.49
N HIS A 101 7.79 5.29 -3.37
CA HIS A 101 8.38 5.94 -2.20
C HIS A 101 8.54 7.44 -2.43
N LEU A 102 7.92 8.21 -1.54
CA LEU A 102 7.93 9.67 -1.56
C LEU A 102 8.85 10.19 -0.48
N VAL A 103 9.75 11.09 -0.85
CA VAL A 103 10.60 11.82 0.09
C VAL A 103 10.24 13.30 0.06
N ARG A 104 10.49 13.98 1.19
CA ARG A 104 10.44 15.44 1.27
C ARG A 104 11.86 15.97 1.13
N ASP A 105 12.11 16.82 0.14
CA ASP A 105 13.42 17.46 -0.02
C ASP A 105 13.63 18.56 1.04
N ARG A 106 14.85 19.13 1.06
CA ARG A 106 15.22 20.23 1.98
C ARG A 106 14.37 21.50 1.78
N GLY A 107 13.76 21.66 0.60
CA GLY A 107 12.85 22.76 0.29
C GLY A 107 11.38 22.48 0.65
N GLY A 108 11.10 21.34 1.31
CA GLY A 108 9.76 20.95 1.72
C GLY A 108 8.89 20.34 0.61
N ARG A 109 9.42 20.22 -0.62
CA ARG A 109 8.69 19.65 -1.76
C ARG A 109 8.71 18.13 -1.68
N ARG A 110 7.57 17.51 -2.00
CA ARG A 110 7.46 16.05 -2.10
C ARG A 110 7.89 15.63 -3.50
N LYS A 111 8.77 14.64 -3.58
CA LYS A 111 9.20 14.01 -4.84
C LYS A 111 9.20 12.50 -4.69
N ILE A 112 8.98 11.81 -5.80
CA ILE A 112 9.18 10.37 -5.85
C ILE A 112 10.70 10.13 -5.83
N ALA A 113 11.18 9.39 -4.84
CA ALA A 113 12.58 8.98 -4.77
C ALA A 113 12.79 7.66 -5.50
N GLU A 114 11.90 6.70 -5.28
CA GLU A 114 12.09 5.33 -5.77
C GLU A 114 10.75 4.70 -6.12
N LEU A 115 10.75 3.88 -7.17
CA LEU A 115 9.69 2.96 -7.51
C LEU A 115 10.22 1.56 -7.35
N HIS A 116 9.53 0.74 -6.57
CA HIS A 116 9.86 -0.67 -6.41
C HIS A 116 8.72 -1.55 -6.90
N VAL A 117 9.08 -2.71 -7.45
CA VAL A 117 8.14 -3.81 -7.70
C VAL A 117 8.26 -4.83 -6.58
N LEU A 118 7.18 -5.56 -6.32
CA LEU A 118 7.21 -6.63 -5.32
C LEU A 118 7.81 -7.89 -5.91
N ASP A 119 8.59 -8.62 -5.11
CA ASP A 119 9.12 -9.94 -5.44
C ASP A 119 9.03 -10.87 -4.23
N ARG A 120 9.49 -12.12 -4.36
CA ARG A 120 9.58 -13.07 -3.25
C ARG A 120 11.01 -13.56 -3.05
N ASP A 121 11.45 -13.64 -1.81
CA ASP A 121 12.72 -14.26 -1.45
C ASP A 121 12.66 -15.80 -1.54
N ARG A 122 13.79 -16.46 -1.21
CA ARG A 122 13.88 -17.93 -1.21
C ARG A 122 12.95 -18.61 -0.19
N ALA A 123 12.55 -17.89 0.86
CA ALA A 123 11.60 -18.38 1.87
C ALA A 123 10.14 -18.11 1.46
N GLY A 124 9.91 -17.43 0.33
CA GLY A 124 8.58 -17.09 -0.18
C GLY A 124 7.99 -15.80 0.38
N TYR A 125 8.75 -15.05 1.19
CA TYR A 125 8.34 -13.79 1.77
C TYR A 125 8.54 -12.63 0.78
N VAL A 126 7.61 -11.68 0.80
CA VAL A 126 7.63 -10.52 -0.08
C VAL A 126 8.79 -9.61 0.26
N THR A 127 9.54 -9.27 -0.77
CA THR A 127 10.56 -8.23 -0.77
C THR A 127 10.21 -7.18 -1.82
N THR A 128 10.95 -6.07 -1.84
CA THR A 128 10.80 -5.08 -2.89
C THR A 128 12.10 -4.95 -3.67
N VAL A 129 11.99 -4.81 -4.99
CA VAL A 129 13.11 -4.69 -5.92
C VAL A 129 13.04 -3.31 -6.58
N PRO A 130 14.11 -2.50 -6.52
CA PRO A 130 14.13 -1.19 -7.17
C PRO A 130 13.88 -1.34 -8.67
N ALA A 131 12.89 -0.63 -9.18
CA ALA A 131 12.56 -0.56 -10.61
C ALA A 131 13.03 0.76 -11.22
N ALA A 132 12.88 1.87 -10.50
CA ALA A 132 13.45 3.16 -10.88
C ALA A 132 13.86 3.97 -9.65
N VAL A 133 14.98 4.67 -9.73
CA VAL A 133 15.54 5.47 -8.64
C VAL A 133 15.85 6.87 -9.15
N TRP A 134 15.44 7.89 -8.40
CA TRP A 134 15.69 9.29 -8.73
C TRP A 134 17.12 9.69 -8.40
N SER A 135 17.81 10.28 -9.36
CA SER A 135 19.09 10.97 -9.21
C SER A 135 18.97 12.43 -9.71
N PRO A 136 20.00 13.28 -9.52
CA PRO A 136 20.03 14.62 -10.10
C PRO A 136 19.85 14.63 -11.63
N GLU A 137 20.25 13.55 -12.31
CA GLU A 137 20.14 13.37 -13.77
C GLU A 137 18.75 12.83 -14.20
N GLY A 138 17.87 12.53 -13.24
CA GLY A 138 16.51 12.02 -13.49
C GLY A 138 16.29 10.60 -12.95
N PHE A 139 15.26 9.91 -13.44
CA PHE A 139 14.99 8.52 -13.06
C PHE A 139 15.91 7.55 -13.81
N GLY A 140 16.79 6.89 -13.08
CA GLY A 140 17.55 5.74 -13.56
C GLY A 140 16.73 4.45 -13.48
N ARG A 141 16.90 3.57 -14.47
CA ARG A 141 16.29 2.22 -14.47
C ARG A 141 17.08 1.28 -13.57
N ALA A 142 16.39 0.39 -12.87
CA ALA A 142 16.98 -0.61 -11.99
C ALA A 142 16.43 -2.02 -12.30
N ALA A 143 16.83 -3.03 -11.52
CA ALA A 143 16.56 -4.45 -11.80
C ALA A 143 15.06 -4.78 -11.98
N GLY A 144 14.16 -4.05 -11.32
CA GLY A 144 12.72 -4.21 -11.43
C GLY A 144 12.07 -3.53 -12.63
N TRP A 145 12.82 -2.83 -13.48
CA TRP A 145 12.27 -1.96 -14.53
C TRP A 145 11.39 -2.71 -15.53
N ASP A 146 11.84 -3.84 -16.06
CA ASP A 146 11.07 -4.60 -17.06
C ASP A 146 9.76 -5.14 -16.46
N ARG A 147 9.77 -5.48 -15.17
CA ARG A 147 8.57 -5.92 -14.45
C ARG A 147 7.59 -4.76 -14.28
N LEU A 148 8.08 -3.58 -13.94
CA LEU A 148 7.26 -2.36 -13.87
C LEU A 148 6.62 -2.05 -15.23
N GLN A 149 7.38 -2.10 -16.33
CA GLN A 149 6.82 -1.88 -17.66
C GLN A 149 5.71 -2.87 -18.02
N ARG A 150 5.90 -4.17 -17.71
CA ARG A 150 4.85 -5.18 -17.91
C ARG A 150 3.59 -4.87 -17.09
N LEU A 151 3.74 -4.40 -15.86
CA LEU A 151 2.61 -3.98 -15.02
C LEU A 151 1.88 -2.78 -15.62
N CYS A 152 2.59 -1.77 -16.12
CA CYS A 152 1.99 -0.61 -16.78
C CYS A 152 1.21 -0.99 -18.04
N VAL A 153 1.74 -1.89 -18.87
CA VAL A 153 1.05 -2.37 -20.09
C VAL A 153 -0.23 -3.14 -19.73
N ARG A 154 -0.18 -4.00 -18.71
CA ARG A 154 -1.36 -4.75 -18.23
C ARG A 154 -2.42 -3.83 -17.62
N GLY A 155 -2.02 -2.80 -16.88
CA GLY A 155 -2.92 -1.84 -16.25
C GLY A 155 -3.56 -0.85 -17.23
N GLY A 156 -2.95 -0.63 -18.41
CA GLY A 156 -3.46 0.27 -19.44
C GLY A 156 -4.51 -0.32 -20.37
N GLY A 157 -4.89 -1.60 -20.20
CA GLY A 157 -5.88 -2.28 -21.04
C GLY A 157 -7.35 -2.11 -20.62
N ALA A 158 -7.61 -1.35 -19.55
CA ALA A 158 -8.95 -0.98 -19.09
C ALA A 158 -9.05 0.55 -19.02
N ALA A 159 -9.26 1.17 -20.17
CA ALA A 159 -9.62 2.58 -20.33
C ALA A 159 -10.61 2.71 -21.50
#